data_AF-A0A2P4PLH2-F1
#
_entry.id   AF-A0A2P4PLH2-F1
#
_cell.length_a   1.000
_cell.length_b   1.000
_cell.length_c   1.000
_cell.angle_alpha   90.00
_cell.angle_beta   90.00
_cell.angle_gamma   90.00
#
_symmetry.space_group_name_H-M   'P 1'
#
loop_
_entity.id
_entity.type
_entity.pdbx_description
1 polymer ?
#
loop_
_entity_poly.entity_id
_entity_poly.type
_entity_poly.pdbx_seq_one_letter_code
_entity_poly.pdbx_strand_id
1 'polypeptide(L)'
;MIFCFVIGTDLGSVFKVVGKEETTIAELKDMIYEKNMNDFKDKKIDANKLNLWLVDIPYDTNNSKLSTLQSRRDMDKENIIIQELGGKKLSPVDDIGDIFTSNSKNIRIIVQPPATT
;
A
#
# COMPACT_ATOMS: atom_id res chain seq x y z
N MET A 1 12.91 -3.48 -4.50
CA MET A 1 11.77 -3.02 -5.35
C MET A 1 10.49 -3.37 -4.62
N ILE A 2 9.52 -2.46 -4.58
CA ILE A 2 8.28 -2.63 -3.81
C ILE A 2 7.09 -2.34 -4.70
N PHE A 3 6.11 -3.25 -4.77
CA PHE A 3 4.85 -3.01 -5.46
C PHE A 3 3.77 -2.59 -4.47
N CYS A 4 3.12 -1.48 -4.79
CA CYS A 4 2.14 -0.82 -3.95
C CYS A 4 0.76 -0.85 -4.63
N PHE A 5 -0.28 -1.02 -3.82
CA PHE A 5 -1.68 -0.95 -4.24
C PHE A 5 -2.41 0.08 -3.38
N VAL A 6 -3.13 1.02 -3.98
CA VAL A 6 -3.97 1.97 -3.23
C VAL A 6 -5.36 1.38 -3.05
N ILE A 7 -5.85 1.31 -1.82
CA ILE A 7 -7.20 0.79 -1.58
C ILE A 7 -8.26 1.66 -2.24
N GLY A 8 -9.33 1.02 -2.74
CA GLY A 8 -10.40 1.70 -3.47
C GLY A 8 -10.06 2.06 -4.92
N THR A 9 -8.93 1.58 -5.45
CA THR A 9 -8.54 1.74 -6.87
C THR A 9 -8.60 0.40 -7.61
N ASP A 10 -8.49 0.45 -8.94
CA ASP A 10 -8.44 -0.76 -9.77
C ASP A 10 -7.12 -1.53 -9.58
N LEU A 11 -7.14 -2.87 -9.68
CA LEU A 11 -5.91 -3.66 -9.54
C LEU A 11 -4.86 -3.34 -10.61
N GLY A 12 -5.27 -2.87 -11.80
CA GLY A 12 -4.36 -2.39 -12.84
C GLY A 12 -3.58 -1.13 -12.44
N SER A 13 -3.94 -0.46 -11.34
CA SER A 13 -3.20 0.70 -10.81
C SER A 13 -1.97 0.33 -9.98
N VAL A 14 -1.72 -0.97 -9.71
CA VAL A 14 -0.56 -1.41 -8.95
C VAL A 14 0.72 -0.83 -9.57
N PHE A 15 1.52 -0.16 -8.74
CA PHE A 15 2.69 0.57 -9.21
C PHE A 15 3.93 0.24 -8.40
N LYS A 16 5.08 0.47 -9.04
CA LYS A 16 6.40 0.18 -8.48
C LYS A 16 7.00 1.40 -7.79
N VAL A 17 7.56 1.19 -6.60
CA VAL A 17 8.45 2.11 -5.89
C VAL A 17 9.84 1.49 -5.77
N VAL A 18 10.86 2.34 -5.88
CA VAL A 18 12.26 1.98 -5.70
C VAL A 18 12.84 2.92 -4.64
N GLY A 19 13.13 2.39 -3.46
CA GLY A 19 13.87 3.07 -2.40
C GLY A 19 15.19 2.37 -2.11
N LYS A 20 16.03 3.00 -1.29
CA LYS A 20 17.28 2.43 -0.78
C LYS A 20 17.05 1.82 0.60
N GLU A 21 17.97 1.00 1.09
CA GLU A 21 17.78 0.28 2.37
C GLU A 21 17.53 1.24 3.54
N GLU A 22 18.23 2.37 3.56
CA GLU A 22 18.10 3.45 4.56
C GLU A 22 16.86 4.32 4.40
N THR A 23 16.00 4.06 3.41
CA THR A 23 14.76 4.81 3.23
C THR A 23 13.77 4.42 4.33
N THR A 24 13.30 5.40 5.08
CA THR A 24 12.30 5.20 6.13
C THR A 24 10.91 4.97 5.54
N ILE A 25 10.00 4.39 6.30
CA ILE A 25 8.59 4.31 5.93
C ILE A 25 7.94 5.69 5.77
N ALA A 26 8.41 6.71 6.50
CA ALA A 26 7.96 8.08 6.31
C ALA A 26 8.31 8.60 4.90
N GLU A 27 9.57 8.47 4.48
CA GLU A 27 10.01 8.85 3.13
C GLU A 27 9.31 8.01 2.05
N LEU A 28 9.04 6.73 2.33
CA LEU A 28 8.28 5.87 1.44
C LEU A 28 6.86 6.40 1.20
N LYS A 29 6.20 6.99 2.21
CA LYS A 29 4.89 7.64 2.02
C LYS A 29 4.98 8.80 1.06
N ASP A 30 6.02 9.62 1.15
CA ASP A 30 6.24 10.75 0.24
C ASP A 30 6.46 10.25 -1.19
N MET A 31 7.29 9.23 -1.39
CA MET A 31 7.50 8.61 -2.71
C MET A 31 6.22 8.02 -3.32
N ILE A 32 5.37 7.41 -2.49
CA ILE A 32 4.05 6.89 -2.90
C ILE A 32 3.12 8.03 -3.28
N TYR A 33 3.09 9.09 -2.47
CA TYR A 33 2.28 10.27 -2.69
C TYR A 33 2.64 10.94 -4.02
N GLU A 34 3.92 11.18 -4.28
CA GLU A 34 4.39 11.80 -5.53
C GLU A 34 3.96 11.02 -6.77
N LYS A 35 3.99 9.68 -6.71
CA LYS A 35 3.57 8.82 -7.83
C LYS A 35 2.08 8.86 -8.13
N ASN A 36 1.24 9.15 -7.14
CA ASN A 36 -0.22 9.22 -7.28
C ASN A 36 -0.73 10.59 -6.83
N MET A 37 0.06 11.65 -7.10
CA MET A 37 -0.17 12.98 -6.55
C MET A 37 -1.56 13.52 -6.92
N ASN A 38 -2.02 13.30 -8.15
CA ASN A 38 -3.32 13.78 -8.59
C ASN A 38 -4.46 13.17 -7.76
N ASP A 39 -4.41 11.85 -7.53
CA ASP A 39 -5.44 11.12 -6.77
C ASP A 39 -5.51 11.56 -5.31
N PHE A 40 -4.36 11.89 -4.70
CA PHE A 40 -4.30 12.31 -3.31
C PHE A 40 -4.58 13.80 -3.11
N LYS A 41 -4.09 14.65 -4.02
CA LYS A 41 -4.26 16.11 -3.95
C LYS A 41 -5.71 16.52 -4.14
N ASP A 42 -6.42 15.89 -5.08
CA ASP A 42 -7.85 16.16 -5.30
C ASP A 42 -8.69 15.82 -4.05
N LYS A 43 -8.24 14.83 -3.28
CA LYS A 43 -8.85 14.40 -2.02
C LYS A 43 -8.30 15.14 -0.79
N LYS A 44 -7.38 16.09 -0.96
CA LYS A 44 -6.72 16.85 0.13
C LYS A 44 -6.06 15.95 1.18
N ILE A 45 -5.45 14.85 0.75
CA ILE A 45 -4.75 13.91 1.65
C ILE A 45 -3.27 14.25 1.65
N ASP A 46 -2.69 14.52 2.82
CA ASP A 46 -1.25 14.67 2.95
C ASP A 46 -0.55 13.30 3.00
N ALA A 47 0.68 13.22 2.48
CA ALA A 47 1.48 11.99 2.46
C ALA A 47 1.63 11.34 3.85
N ASN A 48 1.84 12.14 4.89
CA ASN A 48 1.99 11.65 6.27
C ASN A 48 0.72 10.98 6.84
N LYS A 49 -0.46 11.25 6.26
CA LYS A 49 -1.74 10.66 6.65
C LYS A 49 -1.98 9.27 6.07
N LEU A 50 -1.19 8.86 5.08
CA LEU A 50 -1.28 7.53 4.49
C LEU A 50 -0.91 6.47 5.53
N ASN A 51 -1.73 5.43 5.65
CA ASN A 51 -1.38 4.22 6.40
C ASN A 51 -0.79 3.21 5.42
N LEU A 52 0.39 2.69 5.72
CA LEU A 52 1.04 1.64 4.92
C LEU A 52 0.94 0.30 5.64
N TRP A 53 0.53 -0.71 4.91
CA TRP A 53 0.36 -2.07 5.42
C TRP A 53 1.22 -3.03 4.63
N LEU A 54 2.12 -3.72 5.33
CA LEU A 54 2.93 -4.80 4.78
C LEU A 54 2.06 -6.01 4.49
N VAL A 55 2.12 -6.50 3.25
CA VAL A 55 1.42 -7.71 2.80
C VAL A 55 2.34 -8.54 1.91
N ASP A 56 1.88 -9.74 1.55
CA ASP A 56 2.48 -10.56 0.52
C ASP A 56 1.40 -11.25 -0.33
N ILE A 57 1.04 -10.59 -1.44
CA ILE A 57 -0.07 -11.03 -2.31
C ILE A 57 0.46 -11.25 -3.73
N PRO A 58 0.48 -12.49 -4.23
CA PRO A 58 0.84 -12.75 -5.63
C PRO A 58 -0.07 -12.00 -6.59
N TYR A 59 0.51 -11.26 -7.54
CA TYR A 59 -0.24 -10.51 -8.55
C TYR A 59 -0.59 -11.37 -9.77
N ASP A 60 0.35 -12.19 -10.23
CA ASP A 60 0.23 -12.99 -11.46
C ASP A 60 -0.56 -14.30 -11.29
N THR A 61 -1.17 -14.53 -10.13
CA THR A 61 -1.95 -15.73 -9.85
C THR A 61 -3.35 -15.32 -9.42
N ASN A 62 -4.37 -15.75 -10.17
CA ASN A 62 -5.77 -15.62 -9.73
C ASN A 62 -5.91 -16.30 -8.37
N ASN A 63 -6.06 -15.50 -7.32
CA ASN A 63 -6.16 -15.97 -5.95
C ASN A 63 -7.26 -15.20 -5.21
N SER A 64 -7.79 -15.83 -4.15
CA SER A 64 -8.87 -15.27 -3.36
C SER A 64 -8.53 -13.90 -2.78
N LYS A 65 -7.27 -13.64 -2.42
CA LYS A 65 -6.82 -12.35 -1.89
C LYS A 65 -6.98 -11.20 -2.89
N LEU A 66 -6.61 -11.42 -4.17
CA LEU A 66 -6.83 -10.43 -5.23
C LEU A 66 -8.32 -10.15 -5.45
N SER A 67 -9.17 -11.18 -5.41
CA SER A 67 -10.62 -11.00 -5.52
C SER A 67 -11.20 -10.22 -4.33
N THR A 68 -10.64 -10.38 -3.14
CA THR A 68 -10.99 -9.60 -1.95
C THR A 68 -10.60 -8.12 -2.11
N LEU A 69 -9.48 -7.81 -2.77
CA LEU A 69 -9.07 -6.43 -3.07
C LEU A 69 -10.00 -5.76 -4.11
N GLN A 70 -10.39 -6.49 -5.16
CA GLN A 70 -11.27 -5.96 -6.22
C GLN A 70 -12.72 -5.77 -5.80
N SER A 71 -13.23 -6.64 -4.93
CA SER A 71 -14.67 -6.71 -4.64
C SER A 71 -15.20 -5.58 -3.75
N ARG A 72 -14.34 -4.71 -3.20
CA ARG A 72 -14.73 -3.79 -2.12
C ARG A 72 -15.00 -2.38 -2.62
N ARG A 73 -16.27 -1.97 -2.52
CA ARG A 73 -16.76 -0.57 -2.56
C ARG A 73 -17.13 -0.01 -1.17
N ASP A 74 -17.07 -0.84 -0.12
CA ASP A 74 -17.50 -0.48 1.23
C ASP A 74 -16.30 -0.11 2.11
N MET A 75 -16.12 1.20 2.33
CA MET A 75 -14.97 1.83 3.00
C MET A 75 -14.87 1.50 4.50
N ASP A 76 -15.97 1.11 5.15
CA ASP A 76 -16.06 1.02 6.62
C ASP A 76 -15.32 -0.16 7.25
N LYS A 77 -14.88 -1.15 6.45
CA LYS A 77 -14.27 -2.39 6.95
C LYS A 77 -12.82 -2.58 6.53
N GLU A 78 -12.18 -1.61 5.88
CA GLU A 78 -10.86 -1.75 5.25
C GLU A 78 -9.79 -2.37 6.17
N ASN A 79 -9.70 -1.92 7.41
CA ASN A 79 -8.70 -2.44 8.35
C ASN A 79 -8.87 -3.94 8.62
N ILE A 80 -10.11 -4.42 8.74
CA ILE A 80 -10.41 -5.84 9.01
C ILE A 80 -9.96 -6.68 7.81
N ILE A 81 -10.23 -6.21 6.59
CA ILE A 81 -9.82 -6.89 5.36
C ILE A 81 -8.31 -6.98 5.27
N ILE A 82 -7.63 -5.86 5.51
CA ILE A 82 -6.18 -5.80 5.41
C ILE A 82 -5.57 -6.78 6.41
N GLN A 83 -6.14 -6.88 7.62
CA GLN A 83 -5.73 -7.89 8.59
C GLN A 83 -6.01 -9.33 8.12
N GLU A 84 -7.17 -9.63 7.51
CA GLU A 84 -7.47 -10.94 6.91
C GLU A 84 -6.49 -11.33 5.79
N LEU A 85 -5.97 -10.34 5.06
CA LEU A 85 -4.94 -10.53 4.04
C LEU A 85 -3.53 -10.78 4.62
N GLY A 86 -3.38 -10.71 5.95
CA GLY A 86 -2.11 -10.80 6.67
C GLY A 86 -1.40 -9.45 6.82
N GLY A 87 -2.12 -8.35 6.65
CA GLY A 87 -1.60 -6.99 6.67
C GLY A 87 -1.09 -6.58 8.04
N LYS A 88 0.19 -6.18 8.10
CA LYS A 88 0.80 -5.58 9.29
C LYS A 88 1.03 -4.10 9.06
N LYS A 89 0.50 -3.25 9.94
CA LYS A 89 0.72 -1.80 9.86
C LYS A 89 2.21 -1.49 10.06
N LEU A 90 2.77 -0.68 9.17
CA LEU A 90 4.17 -0.26 9.23
C LEU A 90 4.34 0.98 10.10
N SER A 91 5.42 1.02 10.88
CA SER A 91 5.79 2.19 11.68
C SER A 91 6.51 3.20 10.79
N PRO A 92 6.26 4.51 10.91
CA PRO A 92 6.94 5.52 10.09
C PRO A 92 8.47 5.58 10.27
N VAL A 93 8.98 5.03 11.38
CA VAL A 93 10.42 5.01 11.71
C VAL A 93 11.12 3.71 11.31
N ASP A 94 10.39 2.72 10.79
CA ASP A 94 11.02 1.51 10.28
C ASP A 94 11.76 1.84 8.97
N ASP A 95 12.85 1.13 8.69
CA ASP A 95 13.57 1.23 7.43
C ASP A 95 13.09 0.15 6.44
N ILE A 96 13.03 0.50 5.15
CA ILE A 96 12.56 -0.47 4.14
C ILE A 96 13.53 -1.64 3.97
N GLY A 97 14.83 -1.45 4.24
CA GLY A 97 15.84 -2.50 4.16
C GLY A 97 15.57 -3.65 5.13
N ASP A 98 15.11 -3.33 6.34
CA ASP A 98 14.78 -4.32 7.37
C ASP A 98 13.54 -5.15 7.02
N ILE A 99 12.62 -4.57 6.24
CA ILE A 99 11.32 -5.17 5.92
C ILE A 99 11.35 -5.93 4.59
N PHE A 100 12.01 -5.37 3.57
CA PHE A 100 11.98 -5.86 2.19
C PHE A 100 13.33 -6.43 1.77
N THR A 101 13.76 -7.48 2.46
CA THR A 101 15.06 -8.17 2.26
C THR A 101 15.18 -8.94 0.94
N SER A 102 14.08 -9.11 0.20
CA SER A 102 14.08 -9.81 -1.09
C SER A 102 13.20 -9.10 -2.12
N ASN A 103 13.62 -9.19 -3.38
CA ASN A 103 12.81 -8.68 -4.49
C ASN A 103 11.67 -9.65 -4.78
N SER A 104 10.45 -9.12 -4.82
CA SER A 104 9.24 -9.86 -5.16
C SER A 104 8.40 -9.08 -6.18
N LYS A 105 7.67 -9.81 -7.02
CA LYS A 105 6.63 -9.24 -7.91
C LYS A 105 5.24 -9.20 -7.27
N ASN A 106 5.13 -9.65 -6.02
CA ASN A 106 3.90 -9.60 -5.26
C ASN A 106 3.57 -8.16 -4.89
N ILE A 107 2.29 -7.86 -4.65
CA ILE A 107 1.90 -6.66 -3.94
C ILE A 107 2.47 -6.78 -2.52
N ARG A 108 3.30 -5.82 -2.14
CA ARG A 108 4.03 -5.80 -0.87
C ARG A 108 3.52 -4.72 0.09
N ILE A 109 2.83 -3.72 -0.44
CA ILE A 109 2.23 -2.64 0.35
C ILE A 109 0.79 -2.40 -0.11
N ILE A 110 -0.13 -2.35 0.86
CA ILE A 110 -1.44 -1.71 0.69
C ILE A 110 -1.33 -0.30 1.26
N VAL A 111 -1.64 0.70 0.43
CA VAL A 111 -1.71 2.11 0.77
C VAL A 111 -3.16 2.43 1.09
N GLN A 112 -3.40 2.81 2.34
CA GLN A 112 -4.71 3.17 2.82
C GLN A 112 -4.77 4.68 3.14
N PRO A 113 -5.50 5.47 2.36
CA PRO A 113 -5.83 6.84 2.72
C PRO A 113 -6.56 6.94 4.07
N PRO A 114 -6.50 8.07 4.77
CA PRO A 114 -7.35 8.27 5.96
C PRO A 114 -8.84 8.20 5.55
N ALA A 115 -9.68 7.67 6.43
CA ALA A 115 -11.12 7.68 6.22
C ALA A 115 -11.60 9.13 6.08
N THR A 116 -12.29 9.44 4.98
CA THR A 116 -12.94 10.75 4.80
C THR A 116 -14.04 10.86 5.85
N THR A 117 -13.92 11.83 6.75
CA THR A 117 -14.96 12.13 7.75
C THR A 117 -16.00 13.06 7.16
#